data_AF-A0A2D2CYL3-F1
#
_entry.id   AF-A0A2D2CYL3-F1
#
_cell.length_a   1.000
_cell.length_b   1.000
_cell.length_c   1.000
_cell.angle_alpha   90.00
_cell.angle_beta   90.00
_cell.angle_gamma   90.00
#
_symmetry.space_group_name_H-M   'P 1'
#
loop_
_entity.id
_entity.type
_entity.pdbx_description
1 polymer ?
#
loop_
_entity_poly.entity_id
_entity_poly.type
_entity_poly.pdbx_seq_one_letter_code
_entity_poly.pdbx_strand_id
1 'polypeptide(L)'
;MVGLTSFAVGLAATRALRGRTMAENRVHFEPNVAIAVTAPTLCVYVAGGETEVEGRALLDASGSRVRFELLLPPVVVLATGQQEAQLDMNASAALAFALFWRQCLIALQSDQNVWSGLWRSFVPRIHSLVAGADLIELEKGQKIPARIVELVIEPLSEPSIGVEPQGVWAEMLAAMRAETGELSVLADLLQSAITGVVALADWRSDLARLGITFALGEALGVGPAEHDIGPSFDGPTIVEEFADATLTEPQS
;
A
#
# COMPACT_ATOMS: atom_id res chain seq x y z
N MET A 1 -3.52 -5.94 -7.20
CA MET A 1 -3.49 -6.45 -5.80
C MET A 1 -3.14 -5.34 -4.80
N VAL A 2 -3.85 -5.27 -3.66
CA VAL A 2 -3.50 -4.44 -2.49
C VAL A 2 -3.26 -5.42 -1.33
N GLY A 3 -2.02 -5.58 -0.91
CA GLY A 3 -1.63 -6.62 0.06
C GLY A 3 -0.19 -6.46 0.56
N LEU A 4 0.34 -7.46 1.25
CA LEU A 4 1.69 -7.40 1.84
C LEU A 4 2.75 -7.14 0.78
N THR A 5 2.61 -7.73 -0.42
CA THR A 5 3.54 -7.49 -1.53
C THR A 5 3.56 -6.02 -1.93
N SER A 6 2.40 -5.37 -2.02
CA SER A 6 2.31 -3.94 -2.38
C SER A 6 3.00 -3.06 -1.33
N PHE A 7 2.80 -3.38 -0.05
CA PHE A 7 3.52 -2.74 1.05
C PHE A 7 5.03 -2.91 0.92
N ALA A 8 5.51 -4.13 0.70
CA ALA A 8 6.93 -4.43 0.59
C ALA A 8 7.59 -3.72 -0.60
N VAL A 9 6.93 -3.72 -1.77
CA VAL A 9 7.35 -3.01 -2.97
C VAL A 9 7.47 -1.50 -2.72
N GLY A 10 6.43 -0.89 -2.16
CA GLY A 10 6.37 0.55 -1.92
C GLY A 10 7.38 1.01 -0.86
N LEU A 11 7.51 0.24 0.22
CA LEU A 11 8.49 0.49 1.27
C LEU A 11 9.92 0.34 0.74
N ALA A 12 10.22 -0.72 0.00
CA ALA A 12 11.54 -0.95 -0.58
C ALA A 12 11.93 0.17 -1.56
N ALA A 13 11.03 0.58 -2.46
CA ALA A 13 11.25 1.73 -3.33
C ALA A 13 11.56 3.00 -2.54
N THR A 14 10.69 3.34 -1.59
CA THR A 14 10.80 4.59 -0.80
C THR A 14 12.14 4.64 -0.07
N ARG A 15 12.54 3.54 0.58
CA ARG A 15 13.82 3.44 1.30
C ARG A 15 15.03 3.39 0.38
N ALA A 16 14.89 2.80 -0.80
CA ALA A 16 15.92 2.83 -1.84
C ALA A 16 16.21 4.26 -2.32
N LEU A 17 15.18 5.10 -2.41
CA LEU A 17 15.24 6.46 -2.97
C LEU A 17 15.69 7.52 -1.95
N ARG A 18 15.38 7.34 -0.66
CA ARG A 18 15.75 8.30 0.41
C ARG A 18 17.25 8.55 0.45
N GLY A 19 17.61 9.83 0.52
CA GLY A 19 19.00 10.31 0.60
C GLY A 19 19.82 10.15 -0.68
N ARG A 20 19.22 9.67 -1.79
CA ARG A 20 19.94 9.31 -3.04
C ARG A 20 19.44 10.03 -4.29
N THR A 21 18.47 10.92 -4.13
CA THR A 21 17.90 11.73 -5.21
C THR A 21 17.81 13.19 -4.76
N MET A 22 17.41 14.10 -5.64
CA MET A 22 17.16 15.51 -5.27
C MET A 22 16.03 15.68 -4.24
N ALA A 23 15.20 14.66 -4.03
CA ALA A 23 14.24 14.66 -2.92
C ALA A 23 14.92 14.51 -1.55
N GLU A 24 16.19 14.11 -1.50
CA GLU A 24 16.88 13.78 -0.24
C GLU A 24 16.02 12.81 0.58
N ASN A 25 15.63 13.18 1.81
CA ASN A 25 14.78 12.37 2.67
C ASN A 25 13.27 12.61 2.46
N ARG A 26 12.86 13.54 1.59
CA ARG A 26 11.46 13.88 1.26
C ARG A 26 10.85 12.88 0.28
N VAL A 27 10.94 11.60 0.64
CA VAL A 27 10.34 10.49 -0.09
C VAL A 27 9.27 9.86 0.77
N HIS A 28 8.04 9.90 0.28
CA HIS A 28 6.83 9.49 0.98
C HIS A 28 6.25 8.24 0.34
N PHE A 29 5.86 7.27 1.15
CA PHE A 29 5.10 6.10 0.71
C PHE A 29 3.64 6.34 1.03
N GLU A 30 2.78 6.34 0.00
CA GLU A 30 1.32 6.49 0.08
C GLU A 30 0.87 7.55 1.10
N PRO A 31 1.31 8.81 0.95
CA PRO A 31 0.89 9.87 1.85
C PRO A 31 -0.63 10.05 1.75
N ASN A 32 -1.30 10.00 2.90
CA ASN A 32 -2.75 10.18 3.06
C ASN A 32 -3.13 11.61 3.50
N VAL A 33 -2.14 12.50 3.57
CA VAL A 33 -2.29 13.91 3.92
C VAL A 33 -1.59 14.78 2.88
N ALA A 34 -2.01 16.03 2.76
CA ALA A 34 -1.35 16.98 1.85
C ALA A 34 0.12 17.18 2.21
N ILE A 35 1.00 17.12 1.20
CA ILE A 35 2.43 17.37 1.37
C ILE A 35 2.76 18.79 0.90
N ALA A 36 3.47 19.53 1.75
CA ALA A 36 4.04 20.81 1.36
C ALA A 36 5.27 20.60 0.46
N VAL A 37 5.22 21.09 -0.78
CA VAL A 37 6.32 20.99 -1.75
C VAL A 37 7.15 22.28 -1.72
N THR A 38 8.00 22.42 -0.70
CA THR A 38 8.95 23.55 -0.58
C THR A 38 10.32 23.24 -1.21
N ALA A 39 10.57 21.97 -1.50
CA ALA A 39 11.78 21.42 -2.12
C ALA A 39 11.36 20.22 -3.00
N PRO A 40 12.24 19.70 -3.89
CA PRO A 40 11.93 18.49 -4.64
C PRO A 40 11.44 17.39 -3.70
N THR A 41 10.32 16.77 -4.06
CA THR A 41 9.60 15.80 -3.24
C THR A 41 9.19 14.63 -4.12
N LEU A 42 9.24 13.42 -3.57
CA LEU A 42 8.88 12.20 -4.27
C LEU A 42 7.82 11.44 -3.49
N CYS A 43 6.70 11.14 -4.14
CA CYS A 43 5.67 10.27 -3.58
C CYS A 43 5.65 8.96 -4.36
N VAL A 44 5.59 7.84 -3.64
CA VAL A 44 5.49 6.50 -4.20
C VAL A 44 4.14 5.93 -3.80
N TYR A 45 3.40 5.43 -4.78
CA TYR A 45 2.13 4.76 -4.59
C TYR A 45 2.20 3.38 -5.23
N VAL A 46 1.64 2.37 -4.58
CA VAL A 46 1.49 1.04 -5.15
C VAL A 46 0.01 0.75 -5.31
N ALA A 47 -0.53 1.22 -6.43
CA ALA A 47 -1.92 0.99 -6.76
C ALA A 47 -2.14 -0.47 -7.14
N GLY A 48 -3.28 -1.01 -6.70
CA GLY A 48 -3.76 -2.29 -7.19
C GLY A 48 -3.98 -2.22 -8.71
N GLY A 49 -3.31 -3.09 -9.45
CA GLY A 49 -3.70 -3.43 -10.81
C GLY A 49 -4.83 -4.46 -10.84
N GLU A 50 -5.41 -4.65 -12.02
CA GLU A 50 -6.18 -5.86 -12.31
C GLU A 50 -5.24 -7.06 -12.18
N THR A 51 -5.62 -7.98 -11.29
CA THR A 51 -4.89 -9.21 -11.02
C THR A 51 -5.74 -10.33 -11.61
N GLU A 52 -5.18 -11.05 -12.58
CA GLU A 52 -5.76 -12.31 -13.04
C GLU A 52 -5.54 -13.35 -11.94
N VAL A 53 -6.64 -13.90 -11.41
CA VAL A 53 -6.63 -14.93 -10.38
C VAL A 53 -7.00 -16.25 -11.03
N GLU A 54 -6.11 -17.23 -10.93
CA GLU A 54 -6.42 -18.61 -11.31
C GLU A 54 -6.99 -19.38 -10.11
N GLY A 55 -8.25 -19.78 -10.20
CA GLY A 55 -8.93 -20.57 -9.15
C GLY A 55 -9.05 -19.82 -7.82
N ARG A 56 -8.28 -20.27 -6.80
CA ARG A 56 -8.27 -19.70 -5.43
C ARG A 56 -6.90 -19.11 -5.04
N ALA A 57 -6.02 -18.90 -6.01
CA ALA A 57 -4.67 -18.40 -5.79
C ALA A 57 -4.65 -16.88 -5.55
N LEU A 58 -5.27 -16.43 -4.46
CA LEU A 58 -5.42 -15.01 -4.12
C LEU A 58 -4.12 -14.33 -3.67
N LEU A 59 -3.11 -15.13 -3.31
CA LEU A 59 -1.79 -14.67 -2.87
C LEU A 59 -0.79 -14.57 -4.04
N ASP A 60 -1.17 -15.08 -5.21
CA ASP A 60 -0.31 -15.04 -6.38
C ASP A 60 -0.31 -13.64 -6.98
N ALA A 61 0.88 -13.05 -7.06
CA ALA A 61 1.04 -11.72 -7.61
C ALA A 61 0.89 -11.77 -9.13
N SER A 62 -0.15 -11.14 -9.65
CA SER A 62 -0.24 -10.77 -11.06
C SER A 62 -0.59 -9.29 -11.20
N GLY A 63 0.15 -8.59 -12.07
CA GLY A 63 -0.10 -7.20 -12.48
C GLY A 63 -0.26 -6.18 -11.33
N SER A 64 0.78 -5.41 -11.03
CA SER A 64 0.69 -4.27 -10.09
C SER A 64 1.22 -2.99 -10.73
N ARG A 65 0.78 -1.83 -10.22
CA ARG A 65 1.23 -0.53 -10.70
C ARG A 65 1.96 0.22 -9.60
N VAL A 66 3.19 0.63 -9.88
CA VAL A 66 3.95 1.51 -8.98
C VAL A 66 4.03 2.88 -9.63
N ARG A 67 3.40 3.87 -8.98
CA ARG A 67 3.37 5.25 -9.43
C ARG A 67 4.35 6.09 -8.61
N PHE A 68 5.23 6.79 -9.31
CA PHE A 68 6.14 7.78 -8.78
C PHE A 68 5.65 9.17 -9.17
N GLU A 69 5.36 10.01 -8.20
CA GLU A 69 5.05 11.41 -8.43
C GLU A 69 6.26 12.26 -8.05
N LEU A 70 6.89 12.83 -9.06
CA LEU A 70 8.00 13.74 -8.89
C LEU A 70 7.41 15.14 -8.82
N LEU A 71 7.62 15.82 -7.70
CA LEU A 71 7.08 17.15 -7.41
C LEU A 71 8.24 18.14 -7.29
N LEU A 72 8.17 19.24 -8.04
CA LEU A 72 9.20 20.28 -8.01
C LEU A 72 8.59 21.62 -7.60
N PRO A 73 9.20 22.34 -6.64
CA PRO A 73 8.82 23.73 -6.36
C PRO A 73 9.15 24.63 -7.57
N PRO A 74 8.64 25.87 -7.64
CA PRO A 74 8.88 26.78 -8.77
C PRO A 74 10.37 27.03 -9.07
N VAL A 75 11.23 26.92 -8.06
CA VAL A 75 12.67 27.10 -8.17
C VAL A 75 13.36 25.92 -7.49
N VAL A 76 14.30 25.28 -8.20
CA VAL A 76 15.13 24.20 -7.68
C VAL A 76 16.59 24.63 -7.68
N VAL A 77 17.26 24.48 -6.54
CA VAL A 77 18.70 24.72 -6.43
C VAL A 77 19.42 23.38 -6.50
N LEU A 78 20.36 23.23 -7.44
CA LEU A 78 21.18 22.04 -7.61
C LEU A 78 22.65 22.38 -7.33
N ALA A 79 23.31 21.60 -6.49
CA ALA A 79 24.75 21.68 -6.34
C ALA A 79 25.43 20.97 -7.52
N THR A 80 26.24 21.71 -8.27
CA THR A 80 27.07 21.21 -9.37
C THR A 80 28.55 21.45 -9.06
N GLY A 81 29.18 20.52 -8.34
CA GLY A 81 30.58 20.66 -7.92
C GLY A 81 30.77 21.84 -6.97
N GLN A 82 31.45 22.89 -7.43
CA GLN A 82 31.71 24.12 -6.65
C GLN A 82 30.69 25.23 -6.87
N GLN A 83 29.69 25.04 -7.74
CA GLN A 83 28.68 26.06 -8.04
C GLN A 83 27.27 25.54 -7.74
N GLU A 84 26.40 26.44 -7.32
CA GLU A 84 24.96 26.19 -7.24
C GLU A 84 24.29 26.69 -8.52
N ALA A 85 23.53 25.82 -9.16
CA ALA A 85 22.69 26.15 -10.30
C ALA A 85 21.24 26.29 -9.84
N GLN A 86 20.67 27.48 -10.01
CA GLN A 86 19.26 27.73 -9.75
C GLN A 86 18.45 27.50 -11.05
N LEU A 87 17.55 26.54 -11.03
CA LEU A 87 16.66 26.21 -12.13
C LEU A 87 15.28 26.81 -11.86
N ASP A 88 14.84 27.72 -12.76
CA ASP A 88 13.45 28.16 -12.85
C ASP A 88 12.62 27.07 -13.55
N MET A 89 11.59 26.55 -12.88
CA MET A 89 10.77 25.47 -13.43
C MET A 89 9.90 25.90 -14.60
N ASN A 90 9.63 27.19 -14.80
CA ASN A 90 8.93 27.66 -16.01
C ASN A 90 9.79 27.47 -17.27
N ALA A 91 11.12 27.53 -17.13
CA ALA A 91 12.06 27.40 -18.24
C ALA A 91 12.73 26.01 -18.31
N SER A 92 12.97 25.38 -17.16
CA SER A 92 13.89 24.25 -17.03
C SER A 92 13.24 22.97 -16.48
N ALA A 93 11.91 22.94 -16.30
CA ALA A 93 11.22 21.77 -15.73
C ALA A 93 11.53 20.46 -16.47
N ALA A 94 11.60 20.48 -17.80
CA ALA A 94 11.87 19.28 -18.58
C ALA A 94 13.21 18.61 -18.19
N LEU A 95 14.27 19.39 -18.06
CA LEU A 95 15.59 18.92 -17.63
C LEU A 95 15.57 18.50 -16.16
N ALA A 96 14.98 19.32 -15.27
CA ALA A 96 14.94 19.02 -13.85
C ALA A 96 14.23 17.69 -13.57
N PHE A 97 13.08 17.44 -14.19
CA PHE A 97 12.39 16.16 -14.08
C PHE A 97 13.16 14.99 -14.70
N ALA A 98 13.84 15.20 -15.82
CA ALA A 98 14.67 14.16 -16.43
C ALA A 98 15.84 13.75 -15.52
N LEU A 99 16.52 14.72 -14.91
CA LEU A 99 17.59 14.48 -13.94
C LEU A 99 17.05 13.78 -12.68
N PHE A 100 15.90 14.24 -12.17
CA PHE A 100 15.27 13.64 -11.01
C PHE A 100 14.92 12.17 -11.26
N TRP A 101 14.24 11.87 -12.37
CA TRP A 101 13.90 10.50 -12.71
C TRP A 101 15.16 9.64 -12.96
N ARG A 102 16.20 10.20 -13.58
CA ARG A 102 17.48 9.50 -13.76
C ARG A 102 18.11 9.11 -12.43
N GLN A 103 18.07 9.98 -11.43
CA GLN A 103 18.53 9.67 -10.08
C GLN A 103 17.69 8.56 -9.44
N CYS A 104 16.36 8.59 -9.60
CA CYS A 104 15.48 7.51 -9.13
C CYS A 104 15.87 6.16 -9.73
N LEU A 105 16.09 6.10 -11.05
CA LEU A 105 16.53 4.88 -11.72
C LEU A 105 17.89 4.37 -11.21
N ILE A 106 18.86 5.26 -11.02
CA ILE A 106 20.17 4.88 -10.47
C ILE A 106 20.01 4.32 -9.05
N ALA A 107 19.23 4.98 -8.19
CA ALA A 107 19.00 4.55 -6.83
C ALA A 107 18.28 3.19 -6.75
N LEU A 108 17.22 2.98 -7.54
CA LEU A 108 16.46 1.72 -7.58
C LEU A 108 17.27 0.55 -8.16
N GLN A 109 18.21 0.82 -9.07
CA GLN A 109 19.05 -0.21 -9.70
C GLN A 109 20.39 -0.44 -8.98
N SER A 110 20.65 0.26 -7.88
CA SER A 110 21.90 0.13 -7.13
C SER A 110 22.07 -1.25 -6.49
N ASP A 111 23.31 -1.72 -6.44
CA ASP A 111 23.78 -2.88 -5.69
C ASP A 111 24.37 -2.53 -4.31
N GLN A 112 24.51 -1.23 -4.01
CA GLN A 112 25.17 -0.74 -2.79
C GLN A 112 24.20 -0.46 -1.63
N ASN A 113 22.92 -0.78 -1.81
CA ASN A 113 21.88 -0.51 -0.83
C ASN A 113 20.96 -1.72 -0.68
N VAL A 114 20.80 -2.17 0.56
CA VAL A 114 19.89 -3.28 0.92
C VAL A 114 18.48 -3.07 0.37
N TRP A 115 17.95 -1.84 0.45
CA TRP A 115 16.61 -1.51 -0.01
C TRP A 115 16.48 -1.54 -1.53
N SER A 116 17.54 -1.17 -2.26
CA SER A 116 17.59 -1.29 -3.71
C SER A 116 17.69 -2.75 -4.15
N GLY A 117 18.38 -3.59 -3.37
CA GLY A 117 18.38 -5.05 -3.53
C GLY A 117 16.99 -5.62 -3.33
N LEU A 118 16.33 -5.30 -2.21
CA LEU A 118 14.97 -5.73 -1.91
C LEU A 118 13.97 -5.28 -2.98
N TRP A 119 14.06 -4.03 -3.45
CA TRP A 119 13.23 -3.54 -4.56
C TRP A 119 13.37 -4.43 -5.79
N ARG A 120 14.60 -4.75 -6.22
CA ARG A 120 14.84 -5.62 -7.39
C ARG A 120 14.36 -7.06 -7.16
N SER A 121 14.43 -7.56 -5.93
CA SER A 121 13.93 -8.90 -5.58
C SER A 121 12.40 -8.97 -5.55
N PHE A 122 11.72 -7.94 -5.04
CA PHE A 122 10.26 -7.85 -5.05
C PHE A 122 9.69 -7.45 -6.42
N VAL A 123 10.48 -6.81 -7.27
CA VAL A 123 10.09 -6.36 -8.62
C VAL A 123 11.01 -7.02 -9.66
N PRO A 124 10.89 -8.34 -9.88
CA PRO A 124 11.75 -9.07 -10.81
C PRO A 124 11.51 -8.67 -12.27
N ARG A 125 10.31 -8.18 -12.60
CA ARG A 125 9.96 -7.75 -13.96
C ARG A 125 9.13 -6.47 -13.97
N ILE A 126 9.51 -5.57 -14.88
CA ILE A 126 8.75 -4.37 -15.25
C ILE A 126 8.28 -4.58 -16.70
N HIS A 127 6.97 -4.58 -16.92
CA HIS A 127 6.34 -4.79 -18.23
C HIS A 127 6.29 -3.51 -19.05
N SER A 128 5.99 -2.39 -18.41
CA SER A 128 5.91 -1.10 -19.08
C SER A 128 6.23 0.06 -18.13
N LEU A 129 6.60 1.18 -18.74
CA LEU A 129 6.81 2.46 -18.07
C LEU A 129 6.01 3.50 -18.86
N VAL A 130 5.11 4.19 -18.18
CA VAL A 130 4.36 5.32 -18.73
C VAL A 130 4.74 6.56 -17.95
N ALA A 131 5.13 7.63 -18.65
CA ALA A 131 5.47 8.91 -18.03
C ALA A 131 4.57 10.02 -18.58
N GLY A 132 3.97 10.79 -17.70
CA GLY A 132 3.10 11.92 -18.02
C GLY A 132 3.49 13.18 -17.24
N ALA A 133 3.18 14.35 -17.82
CA ALA A 133 3.24 15.62 -17.11
C ALA A 133 1.85 15.95 -16.57
N ASP A 134 1.79 16.42 -15.33
CA ASP A 134 0.54 16.77 -14.67
C ASP A 134 0.71 18.04 -13.82
N LEU A 135 -0.41 18.64 -13.42
CA LEU A 135 -0.47 19.71 -12.43
C LEU A 135 -1.25 19.19 -11.22
N ILE A 136 -0.54 18.94 -10.12
CA ILE A 136 -1.19 18.49 -8.88
C ILE A 136 -1.62 19.70 -8.07
N GLU A 137 -2.91 19.74 -7.76
CA GLU A 137 -3.50 20.75 -6.89
C GLU A 137 -3.32 20.35 -5.42
N LEU A 138 -2.67 21.22 -4.66
CA LEU A 138 -2.55 21.08 -3.20
C LEU A 138 -3.80 21.66 -2.50
N GLU A 139 -3.97 21.36 -1.21
CA GLU A 139 -5.12 21.77 -0.35
C GLU A 139 -5.50 23.27 -0.40
N LYS A 140 -4.61 24.15 -0.87
CA LYS A 140 -4.85 25.60 -0.99
C LYS A 140 -5.08 26.08 -2.43
N GLY A 141 -5.39 25.19 -3.37
CA GLY A 141 -5.59 25.52 -4.78
C GLY A 141 -4.30 25.83 -5.56
N GLN A 142 -3.14 25.69 -4.90
CA GLN A 142 -1.85 25.85 -5.57
C GLN A 142 -1.58 24.62 -6.45
N LYS A 143 -1.43 24.85 -7.76
CA LYS A 143 -1.02 23.81 -8.70
C LYS A 143 0.49 23.77 -8.81
N ILE A 144 1.05 22.57 -8.67
CA ILE A 144 2.49 22.34 -8.73
C ILE A 144 2.79 21.43 -9.93
N PRO A 145 3.83 21.74 -10.72
CA PRO A 145 4.27 20.86 -11.78
C PRO A 145 4.66 19.50 -11.20
N ALA A 146 4.09 18.45 -11.77
CA ALA A 146 4.40 17.08 -11.43
C ALA A 146 4.81 16.29 -12.67
N ARG A 147 5.68 15.31 -12.47
CA ARG A 147 5.88 14.22 -13.42
C ARG A 147 5.44 12.93 -12.77
N ILE A 148 4.45 12.29 -13.39
CA ILE A 148 3.94 11.00 -12.95
C ILE A 148 4.64 9.95 -13.80
N VAL A 149 5.32 9.01 -13.15
CA VAL A 149 5.91 7.83 -13.80
C VAL A 149 5.26 6.60 -13.21
N GLU A 150 4.55 5.84 -14.03
CA GLU A 150 3.88 4.61 -13.63
C GLU A 150 4.60 3.41 -14.24
N LEU A 151 4.95 2.45 -13.40
CA LEU A 151 5.52 1.16 -13.79
C LEU A 151 4.43 0.10 -13.66
N VAL A 152 4.19 -0.65 -14.73
CA VAL A 152 3.45 -1.91 -14.63
C VAL A 152 4.45 -3.02 -14.32
N ILE A 153 4.27 -3.68 -13.20
CA ILE A 153 5.20 -4.67 -12.66
C ILE A 153 4.54 -6.03 -12.48
N GLU A 154 5.36 -7.07 -12.47
CA GLU A 154 5.02 -8.41 -12.00
C GLU A 154 5.82 -8.63 -10.73
N PRO A 155 5.23 -8.39 -9.55
CA PRO A 155 5.97 -8.47 -8.29
C PRO A 155 6.07 -9.92 -7.79
N LEU A 156 6.90 -10.13 -6.78
CA LEU A 156 6.95 -11.40 -6.04
C LEU A 156 5.61 -11.70 -5.36
N SER A 157 5.12 -12.94 -5.44
CA SER A 157 3.92 -13.38 -4.72
C SER A 157 4.03 -13.20 -3.21
N GLU A 158 2.87 -13.10 -2.57
CA GLU A 158 2.79 -13.08 -1.12
C GLU A 158 3.23 -14.44 -0.55
N PRO A 159 3.79 -14.45 0.67
CA PRO A 159 4.13 -15.69 1.33
C PRO A 159 2.83 -16.42 1.69
N SER A 160 2.86 -17.75 1.66
CA SER A 160 1.71 -18.54 2.13
C SER A 160 1.37 -18.19 3.57
N ILE A 161 0.08 -18.08 3.90
CA ILE A 161 -0.36 -17.79 5.26
C ILE A 161 0.02 -18.95 6.18
N GLY A 162 0.51 -18.64 7.38
CA GLY A 162 0.80 -19.64 8.40
C GLY A 162 2.20 -20.25 8.32
N VAL A 163 3.07 -19.72 7.45
CA VAL A 163 4.44 -20.23 7.28
C VAL A 163 5.45 -19.23 7.84
N GLU A 164 6.61 -19.75 8.25
CA GLU A 164 7.72 -18.89 8.63
C GLU A 164 8.22 -18.12 7.39
N PRO A 165 8.46 -16.79 7.48
CA PRO A 165 9.03 -16.02 6.38
C PRO A 165 10.38 -16.59 5.92
N GLN A 166 10.55 -16.74 4.60
CA GLN A 166 11.78 -17.25 3.97
C GLN A 166 12.21 -16.37 2.80
N GLY A 167 13.48 -16.51 2.40
CA GLY A 167 14.05 -15.79 1.24
C GLY A 167 13.89 -14.28 1.36
N VAL A 168 13.40 -13.65 0.29
CA VAL A 168 13.24 -12.19 0.19
C VAL A 168 12.37 -11.61 1.32
N TRP A 169 11.36 -12.35 1.80
CA TRP A 169 10.52 -11.93 2.92
C TRP A 169 11.28 -11.92 4.25
N ALA A 170 12.15 -12.88 4.50
CA ALA A 170 13.02 -12.88 5.68
C ALA A 170 14.04 -11.73 5.62
N GLU A 171 14.61 -11.46 4.44
CA GLU A 171 15.52 -10.34 4.20
C GLU A 171 14.83 -8.99 4.43
N MET A 172 13.58 -8.85 3.99
CA MET A 172 12.75 -7.66 4.23
C MET A 172 12.57 -7.40 5.72
N LEU A 173 12.16 -8.42 6.47
CA LEU A 173 11.98 -8.31 7.93
C LEU A 173 13.28 -7.95 8.64
N ALA A 174 14.41 -8.54 8.22
CA ALA A 174 15.72 -8.20 8.75
C ALA A 174 16.09 -6.74 8.47
N ALA A 175 15.85 -6.24 7.25
CA ALA A 175 16.10 -4.84 6.89
C ALA A 175 15.20 -3.87 7.67
N MET A 176 13.93 -4.21 7.90
CA MET A 176 13.02 -3.41 8.71
C MET A 176 13.45 -3.33 10.18
N ARG A 177 13.91 -4.45 10.77
CA ARG A 177 14.40 -4.50 12.15
C ARG A 177 15.72 -3.77 12.37
N ALA A 178 16.55 -3.68 11.33
CA ALA A 178 17.81 -2.94 11.38
C ALA A 178 17.59 -1.41 11.42
N GLU A 179 16.39 -0.94 11.07
CA GLU A 179 16.01 0.46 11.13
C GLU A 179 15.49 0.84 12.52
N THR A 180 15.51 2.14 12.83
CA THR A 180 15.04 2.64 14.13
C THR A 180 13.59 3.11 14.06
N GLY A 181 12.95 3.21 15.23
CA GLY A 181 11.61 3.74 15.40
C GLY A 181 10.53 2.78 14.90
N GLU A 182 9.46 3.35 14.33
CA GLU A 182 8.24 2.63 13.93
C GLU A 182 8.50 1.44 13.01
N LEU A 183 9.49 1.53 12.12
CA LEU A 183 9.73 0.48 11.14
C LEU A 183 10.16 -0.86 11.77
N SER A 184 10.90 -0.81 12.88
CA SER A 184 11.29 -2.01 13.63
C SER A 184 10.07 -2.73 14.20
N VAL A 185 9.09 -1.98 14.72
CA VAL A 185 7.84 -2.51 15.27
C VAL A 185 6.94 -3.05 14.16
N LEU A 186 6.87 -2.35 13.02
CA LEU A 186 6.12 -2.82 11.85
C LEU A 186 6.67 -4.13 11.28
N ALA A 187 7.96 -4.44 11.49
CA ALA A 187 8.53 -5.72 11.10
C ALA A 187 7.86 -6.88 11.84
N ASP A 188 7.64 -6.73 13.15
CA ASP A 188 7.02 -7.77 13.97
C ASP A 188 5.54 -7.93 13.64
N LEU A 189 4.85 -6.83 13.31
CA LEU A 189 3.48 -6.88 12.80
C LEU A 189 3.41 -7.61 11.45
N LEU A 190 4.32 -7.31 10.51
CA LEU A 190 4.42 -7.98 9.22
C LEU A 190 4.69 -9.48 9.38
N GLN A 191 5.63 -9.86 10.26
CA GLN A 191 5.89 -11.27 10.55
C GLN A 191 4.67 -11.97 11.13
N SER A 192 3.94 -11.33 12.03
CA SER A 192 2.72 -11.90 12.62
C SER A 192 1.63 -12.10 11.57
N ALA A 193 1.49 -11.17 10.61
CA ALA A 193 0.57 -11.30 9.49
C ALA A 193 0.94 -12.49 8.57
N ILE A 194 2.23 -12.68 8.27
CA ILE A 194 2.71 -13.79 7.42
C ILE A 194 2.51 -15.15 8.10
N THR A 195 2.93 -15.24 9.37
CA THR A 195 2.86 -16.49 10.15
C THR A 195 1.44 -16.87 10.55
N GLY A 196 0.43 -16.08 10.18
CA GLY A 196 -0.96 -16.35 10.52
C GLY A 196 -1.23 -16.28 12.03
N VAL A 197 -0.30 -15.73 12.82
CA VAL A 197 -0.54 -15.33 14.22
C VAL A 197 -1.30 -14.00 14.20
N VAL A 198 -2.43 -14.02 13.50
CA VAL A 198 -3.46 -13.01 13.62
C VAL A 198 -4.39 -13.59 14.67
N ALA A 199 -4.44 -12.98 15.85
CA ALA A 199 -5.52 -13.25 16.77
C ALA A 199 -6.82 -12.92 16.02
N LEU A 200 -7.49 -13.93 15.48
CA LEU A 200 -8.89 -13.80 15.08
C LEU A 200 -9.59 -13.22 16.30
N ALA A 201 -10.30 -12.09 16.13
CA ALA A 201 -10.93 -11.38 17.23
C ALA A 201 -11.52 -12.37 18.23
N ASP A 202 -11.15 -12.25 19.50
CA ASP A 202 -11.27 -13.32 20.50
C ASP A 202 -12.66 -13.98 20.51
N TRP A 203 -13.71 -13.19 20.30
CA TRP A 203 -15.09 -13.66 20.17
C TRP A 203 -15.34 -14.69 19.05
N ARG A 204 -14.67 -14.59 17.90
CA ARG A 204 -14.77 -15.58 16.80
C ARG A 204 -14.07 -16.88 17.16
N SER A 205 -12.94 -16.78 17.86
CA SER A 205 -12.17 -17.92 18.35
C SER A 205 -12.93 -18.66 19.45
N ASP A 206 -13.64 -17.94 20.32
CA ASP A 206 -14.45 -18.49 21.41
C ASP A 206 -15.73 -19.18 20.90
N LEU A 207 -16.44 -18.58 19.95
CA LEU A 207 -17.63 -19.20 19.33
C LEU A 207 -17.27 -20.53 18.63
N ALA A 208 -16.15 -20.55 17.90
CA ALA A 208 -15.67 -21.76 17.23
C ALA A 208 -15.28 -22.87 18.23
N ARG A 209 -14.67 -22.52 19.37
CA ARG A 209 -14.32 -23.47 20.43
C ARG A 209 -15.55 -24.04 21.14
N LEU A 210 -16.64 -23.28 21.21
CA LEU A 210 -17.90 -23.70 21.80
C LEU A 210 -18.83 -24.43 20.80
N GLY A 211 -18.41 -24.60 19.54
CA GLY A 211 -19.24 -25.22 18.50
C GLY A 211 -20.47 -24.39 18.14
N ILE A 212 -20.45 -23.09 18.43
CA ILE A 212 -21.56 -22.16 18.24
C ILE A 212 -21.43 -21.53 16.86
N THR A 213 -22.52 -21.57 16.08
CA THR A 213 -22.56 -20.91 14.77
C THR A 213 -22.61 -19.38 14.95
N PHE A 214 -22.15 -18.64 13.95
CA PHE A 214 -22.15 -17.18 13.98
C PHE A 214 -23.52 -16.58 14.32
N ALA A 215 -24.58 -17.09 13.68
CA ALA A 215 -25.96 -16.63 13.91
C ALA A 215 -26.43 -16.86 15.36
N LEU A 216 -25.96 -17.95 15.99
CA LEU A 216 -26.26 -18.23 17.39
C LEU A 216 -25.40 -17.37 18.34
N GLY A 217 -24.16 -17.05 17.96
CA GLY A 217 -23.32 -16.09 18.69
C GLY A 217 -23.95 -14.69 18.73
N GLU A 218 -24.45 -14.22 17.59
CA GLU A 218 -25.18 -12.96 17.46
C GLU A 218 -26.45 -12.94 18.32
N ALA A 219 -27.24 -14.02 18.27
CA ALA A 219 -28.44 -14.17 19.11
C ALA A 219 -28.14 -14.22 20.62
N LEU A 220 -26.92 -14.60 21.02
CA LEU A 220 -26.44 -14.62 22.40
C LEU A 220 -25.70 -13.34 22.81
N GLY A 221 -25.64 -12.33 21.95
CA GLY A 221 -24.94 -11.07 22.21
C GLY A 221 -23.40 -11.19 22.20
N VAL A 222 -22.87 -12.30 21.68
CA VAL A 222 -21.44 -12.51 21.45
C VAL A 222 -21.15 -12.17 19.99
N GLY A 223 -20.73 -10.94 19.76
CA GLY A 223 -20.48 -10.40 18.42
C GLY A 223 -19.43 -9.29 18.44
N PRO A 224 -19.13 -8.68 17.28
CA PRO A 224 -18.23 -7.54 17.23
C PRO A 224 -18.78 -6.42 18.11
N ALA A 225 -17.91 -5.72 18.85
CA ALA A 225 -18.35 -4.61 19.70
C ALA A 225 -18.92 -3.48 18.83
N GLU A 226 -20.24 -3.29 18.89
CA GLU A 226 -20.91 -2.15 18.27
C GLU A 226 -20.35 -0.85 18.86
N HIS A 227 -19.64 -0.07 18.03
CA HIS A 227 -19.25 1.28 18.40
C HIS A 227 -20.44 2.22 18.16
N ASP A 228 -21.15 2.52 19.25
CA ASP A 228 -21.79 3.79 19.63
C ASP A 228 -22.55 4.60 18.55
N ILE A 229 -23.90 4.54 18.58
CA ILE A 229 -24.76 5.61 18.06
C ILE A 229 -26.02 5.79 18.95
N GLY A 230 -26.01 6.78 19.86
CA GLY A 230 -27.12 7.70 20.21
C GLY A 230 -28.47 7.15 20.74
N PRO A 231 -29.32 8.01 21.37
CA PRO A 231 -30.45 7.55 22.17
C PRO A 231 -31.61 7.00 21.32
N SER A 232 -32.33 6.05 21.93
CA SER A 232 -33.40 5.22 21.38
C SER A 232 -34.59 5.99 20.80
N PHE A 233 -35.13 5.48 19.69
CA PHE A 233 -36.51 5.75 19.27
C PHE A 233 -37.40 4.53 19.57
N ASP A 234 -38.45 4.75 20.35
CA ASP A 234 -39.50 3.79 20.69
C ASP A 234 -40.49 3.57 19.52
N GLY A 235 -40.58 2.33 19.02
CA GLY A 235 -41.76 1.66 18.43
C GLY A 235 -42.45 2.25 17.16
N PRO A 236 -43.38 1.52 16.49
CA PRO A 236 -44.16 0.40 17.02
C PRO A 236 -44.15 -0.92 16.22
N THR A 237 -44.57 -1.94 16.97
CA THR A 237 -44.82 -3.37 16.71
C THR A 237 -45.65 -3.69 15.46
N ILE A 238 -45.23 -4.71 14.69
CA ILE A 238 -46.09 -5.41 13.73
C ILE A 238 -46.56 -6.73 14.36
N VAL A 239 -47.88 -6.90 14.41
CA VAL A 239 -48.56 -8.13 14.83
C VAL A 239 -48.51 -9.13 13.67
N GLU A 240 -47.92 -10.31 13.89
CA GLU A 240 -48.03 -11.45 12.98
C GLU A 240 -49.37 -12.17 13.18
N GLU A 241 -50.15 -12.33 12.10
CA GLU A 241 -51.24 -13.30 12.04
C GLU A 241 -50.85 -14.40 11.04
N PHE A 242 -50.54 -15.57 11.59
CA PHE A 242 -50.31 -16.81 10.84
C PHE A 242 -51.66 -17.45 10.46
N ALA A 243 -51.79 -17.89 9.21
CA ALA A 243 -52.80 -18.88 8.83
C ALA A 243 -52.18 -19.98 7.94
N ASP A 244 -51.91 -21.06 8.64
CA ASP A 244 -51.76 -22.49 8.35
C ASP A 244 -52.02 -23.07 6.95
N ALA A 245 -51.28 -24.15 6.71
CA ALA A 245 -51.24 -24.96 5.50
C ALA A 245 -52.45 -25.91 5.37
N THR A 246 -52.81 -26.27 4.14
CA THR A 246 -53.31 -27.63 3.89
C THR A 246 -53.00 -28.14 2.48
N LEU A 247 -52.32 -29.29 2.49
CA LEU A 247 -51.97 -30.23 1.44
C LEU A 247 -53.09 -30.53 0.44
N THR A 248 -52.77 -30.71 -0.84
CA THR A 248 -52.81 -32.03 -1.54
C THR A 248 -52.40 -31.92 -3.02
N GLU A 249 -51.36 -32.68 -3.42
CA GLU A 249 -51.20 -33.23 -4.78
C GLU A 249 -52.32 -34.28 -5.06
N PRO A 250 -52.63 -34.72 -6.31
CA PRO A 250 -51.64 -35.13 -7.32
C PRO A 250 -51.98 -35.00 -8.83
N GLN A 251 -50.92 -35.18 -9.64
CA GLN A 251 -50.80 -35.80 -10.97
C GLN A 251 -51.83 -35.52 -12.09
N SER A 252 -51.33 -34.97 -13.20
CA SER A 252 -51.13 -35.69 -14.49
C SER A 252 -50.16 -34.92 -15.38
#